data_AF-A0A845QX93-F1
#
_entry.id   AF-A0A845QX93-F1
#
_cell.length_a   1.000
_cell.length_b   1.000
_cell.length_c   1.000
_cell.angle_alpha   90.00
_cell.angle_beta   90.00
_cell.angle_gamma   90.00
#
_symmetry.space_group_name_H-M   'P 1'
#
loop_
_entity.id
_entity.type
_entity.pdbx_description
1 polymer ?
#
loop_
_entity_poly.entity_id
_entity_poly.type
_entity_poly.pdbx_seq_one_letter_code
_entity_poly.pdbx_strand_id
1 'polypeptide(L)'
;MNEKILTVAEARSWIREYDNGTEDDILTNNIIELLIDNAESYLKEGVGDWYKATPELTTKSKLIALVLVNNWFENRDLTSNVEHVSEKVRHSITSTIQQMQLMKPEVF
;
A
#
# COMPACT_ATOMS: atom_id res chain seq x y z
N MET A 1 -9.21 1.02 -17.32
CA MET A 1 -8.49 0.71 -16.06
C MET A 1 -8.56 1.94 -15.18
N ASN A 2 -8.96 1.78 -13.92
CA ASN A 2 -8.78 2.85 -12.95
C ASN A 2 -7.28 2.99 -12.70
N GLU A 3 -6.77 4.23 -12.66
CA GLU A 3 -5.38 4.51 -12.31
C GLU A 3 -5.06 3.95 -10.92
N LYS A 4 -3.93 3.22 -10.80
CA LYS A 4 -3.48 2.66 -9.52
C LYS A 4 -3.15 3.80 -8.54
N ILE A 5 -3.28 3.53 -7.24
CA ILE A 5 -3.00 4.51 -6.18
C ILE A 5 -1.51 4.85 -6.12
N LEU A 6 -0.64 3.94 -6.56
CA LEU A 6 0.81 4.14 -6.67
C LEU A 6 1.31 3.60 -8.01
N THR A 7 2.33 4.25 -8.54
CA THR A 7 3.22 3.71 -9.57
C THR A 7 4.34 2.88 -8.92
N VAL A 8 4.93 1.96 -9.70
CA VAL A 8 6.12 1.20 -9.26
C VAL A 8 7.28 2.14 -8.93
N ALA A 9 7.44 3.23 -9.69
CA ALA A 9 8.48 4.22 -9.45
C ALA A 9 8.32 4.95 -8.10
N GLU A 10 7.10 5.36 -7.74
CA GLU A 10 6.80 5.95 -6.42
C GLU A 10 7.14 4.97 -5.30
N ALA A 11 6.74 3.70 -5.44
CA ALA A 11 7.02 2.66 -4.44
C ALA A 11 8.52 2.37 -4.30
N ARG A 12 9.25 2.22 -5.43
CA ARG A 12 10.72 2.06 -5.47
C ARG A 12 11.44 3.18 -4.75
N SER A 13 11.07 4.43 -5.06
CA SER A 13 11.66 5.60 -4.42
C SER A 13 11.45 5.59 -2.90
N TRP A 14 10.32 5.08 -2.42
CA TRP A 14 9.99 5.03 -1.00
C TRP A 14 10.79 3.96 -0.26
N ILE A 15 10.88 2.76 -0.82
CA ILE A 15 11.65 1.64 -0.25
C ILE A 15 13.15 1.74 -0.52
N ARG A 16 13.59 2.76 -1.27
CA ARG A 16 14.98 3.02 -1.66
C ARG A 16 15.61 1.90 -2.49
N GLU A 17 14.79 1.26 -3.32
CA GLU A 17 15.20 0.25 -4.30
C GLU A 17 15.33 0.93 -5.67
N TYR A 18 16.56 1.16 -6.14
CA TYR A 18 16.84 1.93 -7.36
C TYR A 18 17.00 1.02 -8.58
N ASP A 19 16.42 1.41 -9.72
CA ASP A 19 16.37 0.58 -10.92
C ASP A 19 17.71 0.66 -11.64
N ASN A 20 18.38 -0.49 -11.80
CA ASN A 20 19.68 -0.59 -12.44
C ASN A 20 19.58 -1.15 -13.88
N GLY A 21 18.37 -1.36 -14.40
CA GLY A 21 18.12 -1.89 -15.74
C GLY A 21 18.48 -3.36 -15.90
N THR A 22 18.45 -4.15 -14.83
CA THR A 22 18.81 -5.57 -14.79
C THR A 22 17.58 -6.48 -14.90
N GLU A 23 17.78 -7.78 -15.14
CA GLU A 23 16.68 -8.76 -15.08
C GLU A 23 16.08 -8.86 -13.65
N ASP A 24 16.90 -8.67 -12.62
CA ASP A 24 16.45 -8.62 -11.23
C ASP A 24 15.52 -7.42 -10.97
N ASP A 25 15.71 -6.31 -11.68
CA ASP A 25 14.81 -5.16 -11.61
C ASP A 25 13.42 -5.48 -12.14
N ILE A 26 13.31 -6.35 -13.16
CA ILE A 26 12.02 -6.82 -13.70
C ILE A 26 11.29 -7.65 -12.65
N LEU A 27 12.00 -8.58 -11.98
CA LEU A 27 11.42 -9.38 -10.90
C LEU A 27 10.97 -8.50 -9.73
N THR A 28 11.80 -7.53 -9.36
CA THR A 28 11.50 -6.56 -8.29
C THR A 28 10.27 -5.71 -8.66
N ASN A 29 10.16 -5.24 -9.89
CA ASN A 29 9.00 -4.48 -10.36
C ASN A 29 7.71 -5.31 -10.27
N ASN A 30 7.75 -6.59 -10.68
CA ASN A 30 6.59 -7.49 -10.58
C ASN A 30 6.16 -7.70 -9.12
N ILE A 31 7.12 -7.84 -8.19
CA ILE A 31 6.82 -7.95 -6.75
C ILE A 31 6.16 -6.65 -6.25
N ILE A 32 6.72 -5.50 -6.60
CA ILE A 32 6.18 -4.20 -6.18
C ILE A 32 4.76 -3.99 -6.73
N GLU A 33 4.50 -4.37 -7.98
CA GLU A 33 3.15 -4.31 -8.56
C GLU A 33 2.14 -5.16 -7.78
N LEU A 34 2.52 -6.38 -7.41
CA LEU A 34 1.68 -7.26 -6.59
C LEU A 34 1.39 -6.63 -5.21
N LEU A 35 2.40 -6.03 -4.57
CA LEU A 35 2.23 -5.38 -3.28
C LEU A 35 1.32 -4.14 -3.37
N ILE A 36 1.42 -3.36 -4.44
CA ILE A 36 0.52 -2.22 -4.70
C ILE A 36 -0.93 -2.70 -4.84
N ASP A 37 -1.17 -3.78 -5.59
CA ASP A 37 -2.52 -4.33 -5.80
C ASP A 37 -3.13 -4.87 -4.50
N ASN A 38 -2.32 -5.50 -3.65
CA ASN A 38 -2.75 -5.94 -2.33
C ASN A 38 -3.04 -4.76 -1.40
N ALA A 39 -2.22 -3.70 -1.44
CA ALA A 39 -2.43 -2.51 -0.64
C ALA A 39 -3.73 -1.79 -1.03
N GLU A 40 -4.04 -1.71 -2.32
CA GLU A 40 -5.34 -1.20 -2.78
C GLU A 40 -6.51 -2.05 -2.30
N SER A 41 -6.38 -3.37 -2.36
CA SER A 41 -7.43 -4.28 -1.88
C SER A 41 -7.68 -4.06 -0.39
N TYR A 42 -6.61 -3.93 0.40
CA TYR A 42 -6.68 -3.63 1.82
C TYR A 42 -7.37 -2.28 2.11
N LEU A 43 -7.09 -1.25 1.29
CA LEU A 43 -7.76 0.05 1.38
C LEU A 43 -9.25 -0.05 1.02
N LYS A 44 -9.61 -0.78 -0.04
CA LYS A 44 -11.00 -0.99 -0.45
C LYS A 44 -11.79 -1.78 0.60
N GLU A 45 -11.19 -2.80 1.20
CA GLU A 45 -11.83 -3.58 2.27
C GLU A 45 -11.99 -2.76 3.57
N GLY A 46 -10.98 -1.96 3.93
CA GLY A 46 -11.01 -1.16 5.14
C GLY A 46 -11.86 0.11 5.05
N VAL A 47 -11.85 0.79 3.91
CA VAL A 47 -12.46 2.11 3.73
C VAL A 47 -13.69 2.02 2.83
N GLY A 48 -13.63 1.22 1.77
CA GLY A 48 -14.61 1.17 0.68
C GLY A 48 -14.09 1.83 -0.59
N ASP A 49 -14.87 1.74 -1.68
CA ASP A 49 -14.47 2.23 -3.02
C ASP A 49 -14.21 3.75 -3.10
N TRP A 50 -14.55 4.50 -2.06
CA TRP A 50 -14.36 5.94 -1.94
C TRP A 50 -13.01 6.35 -1.32
N TYR A 51 -12.08 5.40 -1.09
CA TYR A 51 -10.74 5.68 -0.54
C TYR A 51 -9.90 6.70 -1.34
N LYS A 52 -10.34 7.08 -2.54
CA LYS A 52 -9.75 8.11 -3.41
C LYS A 52 -10.73 9.22 -3.82
N ALA A 53 -11.84 9.40 -3.08
CA ALA A 53 -12.91 10.32 -3.45
C ALA A 53 -12.54 11.80 -3.32
N THR A 54 -11.55 12.13 -2.47
CA THR A 54 -11.07 13.51 -2.27
C THR A 54 -9.54 13.56 -2.36
N PRO A 55 -8.94 14.73 -2.66
CA PRO A 55 -7.48 14.87 -2.68
C PRO A 55 -6.81 14.47 -1.35
N GLU A 56 -7.47 14.76 -0.22
CA GLU A 56 -6.99 14.38 1.11
C GLU A 56 -7.02 12.85 1.29
N LEU A 57 -8.13 12.19 0.93
CA LEU A 57 -8.24 10.74 1.01
C LEU A 57 -7.24 10.05 0.08
N THR A 58 -7.06 10.55 -1.14
CA THR A 58 -6.05 10.04 -2.07
C THR A 58 -4.65 10.14 -1.48
N THR A 59 -4.31 11.27 -0.84
CA THR A 59 -3.00 11.45 -0.20
C THR A 59 -2.79 10.48 0.96
N LYS A 60 -3.80 10.28 1.82
CA LYS A 60 -3.75 9.32 2.94
C LYS A 60 -3.64 7.88 2.43
N SER A 61 -4.42 7.53 1.40
CA SER A 61 -4.38 6.23 0.73
C SER A 61 -3.02 5.93 0.13
N LYS A 62 -2.39 6.91 -0.53
CA LYS A 62 -1.01 6.80 -1.03
C LYS A 62 -0.03 6.50 0.11
N LEU A 63 -0.11 7.25 1.22
CA LEU A 63 0.75 7.03 2.37
C LEU A 63 0.58 5.62 2.98
N ILE A 64 -0.66 5.17 3.17
CA ILE A 64 -0.94 3.82 3.68
C ILE A 64 -0.38 2.76 2.73
N ALA A 65 -0.60 2.92 1.42
CA ALA A 65 -0.10 1.98 0.43
C ALA A 65 1.44 1.91 0.44
N LEU A 66 2.14 3.05 0.55
CA LEU A 66 3.60 3.09 0.69
C LEU A 66 4.09 2.39 1.96
N VAL A 67 3.40 2.57 3.09
CA VAL A 67 3.72 1.91 4.36
C VAL A 67 3.51 0.39 4.27
N LEU A 68 2.41 -0.05 3.65
CA LEU A 68 2.10 -1.46 3.41
C LEU A 68 3.14 -2.12 2.50
N VAL A 69 3.42 -1.50 1.35
CA VAL A 69 4.42 -1.99 0.39
C VAL A 69 5.79 -2.12 1.06
N ASN A 70 6.25 -1.08 1.77
CA ASN A 70 7.52 -1.15 2.49
C ASN A 70 7.54 -2.27 3.52
N ASN A 71 6.48 -2.40 4.32
CA ASN A 71 6.41 -3.46 5.32
C ASN A 71 6.45 -4.84 4.69
N TRP A 72 5.66 -5.12 3.66
CA TRP A 72 5.65 -6.43 3.01
C TRP A 72 6.94 -6.72 2.25
N PHE A 73 7.53 -5.71 1.61
CA PHE A 73 8.79 -5.86 0.87
C PHE A 73 9.97 -6.19 1.79
N GLU A 74 10.10 -5.50 2.93
CA GLU A 74 11.14 -5.75 3.94
C GLU A 74 10.96 -7.09 4.66
N ASN A 75 9.72 -7.54 4.82
CA ASN A 75 9.39 -8.78 5.55
C ASN A 75 9.10 -9.97 4.60
N ARG A 76 9.43 -9.87 3.30
CA ARG A 76 9.15 -10.91 2.30
C ARG A 76 9.86 -12.24 2.59
N ASP A 77 11.03 -12.19 3.23
CA ASP A 77 11.82 -13.36 3.59
C ASP A 77 11.33 -14.05 4.88
N LEU A 78 10.48 -13.37 5.68
CA LEU A 78 9.87 -13.93 6.89
C LEU A 78 8.66 -14.82 6.59
N THR A 79 8.46 -15.22 5.33
CA THR A 79 7.37 -16.07 4.85
C THR A 79 7.39 -17.50 5.42
N SER A 80 8.40 -17.89 6.19
CA SER A 80 8.33 -19.11 7.03
C SER A 80 7.51 -18.92 8.32
N ASN A 81 7.13 -17.70 8.71
CA ASN A 81 6.33 -17.38 9.89
C ASN A 81 5.30 -16.28 9.60
N VAL A 82 4.34 -16.58 8.71
CA VAL A 82 3.20 -15.71 8.32
C VAL A 82 2.41 -15.16 9.53
N GLU A 83 2.56 -15.76 10.72
CA GLU A 83 1.93 -15.32 11.97
C GLU A 83 2.63 -14.15 12.70
N HIS A 84 3.82 -13.70 12.28
CA HIS A 84 4.64 -12.70 13.00
C HIS A 84 4.82 -11.35 12.31
N VAL A 85 4.09 -11.09 11.22
CA VAL A 85 4.00 -9.76 10.56
C VAL A 85 3.26 -8.71 11.47
N SER A 86 3.06 -8.99 12.76
CA SER A 86 1.69 -9.10 13.29
C SER A 86 1.10 -7.95 14.13
N GLU A 87 1.85 -7.03 14.75
CA GLU A 87 1.21 -6.01 15.63
C GLU A 87 1.52 -4.55 15.29
N LYS A 88 2.80 -4.19 15.12
CA LYS A 88 3.21 -2.79 15.10
C LYS A 88 2.65 -2.00 13.92
N VAL A 89 2.71 -2.57 12.71
CA VAL A 89 2.18 -1.91 11.51
C VAL A 89 0.66 -2.02 11.45
N ARG A 90 0.11 -3.15 11.94
CA ARG A 90 -1.35 -3.38 12.01
C ARG A 90 -2.05 -2.27 12.79
N HIS A 91 -1.50 -1.83 13.93
CA HIS A 91 -2.09 -0.75 14.73
C HIS A 91 -2.10 0.59 13.98
N SER A 92 -1.00 0.98 13.35
CA SER A 92 -0.92 2.22 12.56
C SER A 92 -1.87 2.19 11.35
N ILE A 93 -1.94 1.06 10.64
CA ILE A 93 -2.86 0.89 9.52
C ILE A 93 -4.31 0.95 9.98
N THR A 94 -4.66 0.21 11.04
CA THR A 94 -6.02 0.15 11.57
C THR A 94 -6.49 1.52 12.05
N SER A 95 -5.65 2.25 12.79
CA SER A 95 -5.94 3.62 13.23
C SER A 95 -6.16 4.55 12.03
N THR A 96 -5.34 4.44 10.98
CA THR A 96 -5.48 5.29 9.80
C THR A 96 -6.75 4.95 9.01
N ILE A 97 -7.10 3.67 8.88
CA ILE A 97 -8.36 3.23 8.27
C ILE A 97 -9.57 3.75 9.04
N GLN A 98 -9.56 3.68 10.38
CA GLN A 98 -10.63 4.23 11.21
C GLN A 98 -10.78 5.74 11.00
N GLN A 99 -9.68 6.49 10.93
CA GLN A 99 -9.72 7.91 10.61
C GLN A 99 -10.30 8.18 9.21
N MET A 100 -9.91 7.36 8.22
CA MET A 100 -10.47 7.47 6.87
C MET A 100 -11.97 7.22 6.88
N GLN A 101 -12.46 6.17 7.55
CA GLN A 101 -13.89 5.85 7.68
C GLN A 101 -14.73 7.02 8.21
N LEU A 102 -14.18 7.84 9.12
CA LEU A 102 -14.82 9.06 9.63
C LEU A 102 -14.91 10.19 8.59
N MET A 103 -14.09 10.16 7.55
CA MET A 103 -14.08 11.11 6.44
C MET A 103 -14.99 10.68 5.28
N LYS A 104 -15.82 9.65 5.48
CA LYS A 104 -16.77 9.18 4.46
C LYS A 104 -17.61 10.36 3.96
N PRO A 105 -17.56 10.68 2.66
CA PRO A 105 -18.40 11.73 2.11
C PRO A 105 -19.87 11.41 2.37
N GLU A 106 -20.63 12.39 2.86
CA GLU A 106 -22.08 12.27 2.88
C GLU A 106 -22.56 12.21 1.41
N VAL A 107 -23.29 11.15 1.09
CA VAL A 107 -23.93 11.00 -0.22
C VAL A 107 -25.11 11.98 -0.21
N PHE A 108 -24.93 13.16 -0.83
CA PHE A 108 -26.01 14.09 -1.14
C PHE A 108 -26.64 13.73 -2.49
#